data_AF-X6PCP5-F1
#
_entry.id   AF-X6PCP5-F1
#
_cell.length_a   1.000
_cell.length_b   1.000
_cell.length_c   1.000
_cell.angle_alpha   90.00
_cell.angle_beta   90.00
_cell.angle_gamma   90.00
#
_symmetry.space_group_name_H-M   'P 1'
#
loop_
_entity.id
_entity.type
_entity.pdbx_description
1 polymer ?
#
loop_
_entity_poly.entity_id
_entity_poly.type
_entity_poly.pdbx_seq_one_letter_code
_entity_poly.pdbx_strand_id
1 'polypeptide(L)'
;MIDADNQGDAKMKDKIIKLTEQEKIAENEYNLEEMNVSQLTPLQILEKQFIQPLTKMTQNFHNFMAMIEKVIDWDKLENEREYMITPSYDGVLVKLDKQIKEIAAEMGKIRHQMNRELGGESGKKKGVTLAFKTAYGWHLKTPSARGFANISPNYIKLSILKSSILYTTPDLSNLSNERQAIVSKYNARQEAIVKKVIEVTTSYTSVISNAIQAFSQLDIFLSFAHVASCAPQVFFF
;
A
#
# COMPACT_ATOMS: atom_id res chain seq x y z
N MET A 1 -36.33 -12.05 -26.80
CA MET A 1 -34.90 -12.19 -26.41
C MET A 1 -34.06 -11.02 -26.94
N ILE A 2 -34.67 -9.84 -27.19
CA ILE A 2 -33.99 -8.65 -27.77
C ILE A 2 -33.97 -7.47 -26.77
N ASP A 3 -34.76 -7.52 -25.70
CA ASP A 3 -34.92 -6.37 -24.78
C ASP A 3 -33.85 -6.27 -23.66
N ALA A 4 -33.10 -7.34 -23.39
CA ALA A 4 -32.08 -7.33 -22.34
C ALA A 4 -30.77 -6.64 -22.78
N ASP A 5 -30.47 -6.64 -24.08
CA ASP A 5 -29.23 -6.07 -24.64
C ASP A 5 -29.33 -4.53 -24.74
N ASN A 6 -30.54 -4.02 -25.04
CA ASN A 6 -30.80 -2.59 -25.19
C ASN A 6 -30.80 -1.84 -23.83
N GLN A 7 -31.12 -2.53 -22.73
CA GLN A 7 -31.08 -1.97 -21.38
C GLN A 7 -29.65 -1.88 -20.80
N GLY A 8 -28.73 -2.73 -21.25
CA GLY A 8 -27.31 -2.66 -20.89
C GLY A 8 -26.58 -1.50 -21.55
N ASP A 9 -26.83 -1.27 -22.84
CA ASP A 9 -26.22 -0.19 -23.63
C ASP A 9 -26.69 1.21 -23.17
N ALA A 10 -27.98 1.37 -22.84
CA ALA A 10 -28.51 2.62 -22.31
C ALA A 10 -27.90 3.00 -20.96
N LYS A 11 -27.72 2.04 -20.04
CA LYS A 11 -27.07 2.29 -18.74
C LYS A 11 -25.58 2.63 -18.88
N MET A 12 -24.91 2.06 -19.88
CA MET A 12 -23.50 2.35 -20.14
C MET A 12 -23.32 3.75 -20.72
N LYS A 13 -24.19 4.15 -21.67
CA LYS A 13 -24.21 5.51 -22.24
C LYS A 13 -24.51 6.57 -21.19
N ASP A 14 -25.50 6.34 -20.32
CA ASP A 14 -25.81 7.25 -19.20
C ASP A 14 -24.65 7.38 -18.21
N LYS A 15 -23.89 6.30 -17.98
CA LYS A 15 -22.70 6.34 -17.12
C LYS A 15 -21.57 7.14 -17.76
N ILE A 16 -21.36 6.97 -19.07
CA ILE A 16 -20.36 7.72 -19.84
C ILE A 16 -20.70 9.20 -19.84
N ILE A 17 -21.95 9.57 -20.14
CA ILE A 17 -22.39 10.98 -20.15
C ILE A 17 -22.18 11.63 -18.78
N LYS A 18 -22.53 10.93 -17.69
CA LYS A 18 -22.30 11.43 -16.33
C LYS A 18 -20.82 11.59 -15.98
N LEU A 19 -19.97 10.68 -16.45
CA LEU A 19 -18.52 10.78 -16.29
C LEU A 19 -17.98 11.99 -17.08
N THR A 20 -18.44 12.20 -18.31
CA THR A 20 -18.04 13.34 -19.15
C THR A 20 -18.54 14.69 -18.60
N GLU A 21 -19.73 14.74 -18.01
CA GLU A 21 -20.24 15.92 -17.32
C GLU A 21 -19.44 16.22 -16.04
N GLN A 22 -19.07 15.19 -15.26
CA GLN A 22 -18.21 15.34 -14.09
C GLN A 22 -16.80 15.81 -14.47
N GLU A 23 -16.25 15.31 -15.57
CA GLU A 23 -14.97 15.76 -16.14
C GLU A 23 -15.03 17.24 -16.54
N LYS A 24 -16.07 17.66 -17.27
CA LYS A 24 -16.25 19.07 -17.66
C LYS A 24 -16.44 20.02 -16.46
N ILE A 25 -17.19 19.60 -15.44
CA ILE A 25 -17.36 20.39 -14.22
C ILE A 25 -16.02 20.50 -13.46
N ALA A 26 -15.24 19.42 -13.42
CA ALA A 26 -13.93 19.42 -12.80
C ALA A 26 -12.90 20.26 -13.59
N GLU A 27 -12.93 20.28 -14.92
CA GLU A 27 -12.08 21.15 -15.76
C GLU A 27 -12.40 22.64 -15.56
N ASN A 28 -13.69 22.98 -15.47
CA ASN A 28 -14.14 24.35 -15.24
C ASN A 28 -13.79 24.87 -13.82
N GLU A 29 -13.65 23.96 -12.85
CA GLU A 29 -13.23 24.28 -11.48
C GLU A 29 -11.78 24.85 -11.39
N TYR A 30 -10.97 24.67 -12.44
CA TYR A 30 -9.58 25.13 -12.50
C TYR A 30 -9.31 26.15 -13.61
N ASN A 31 -10.34 26.76 -14.21
CA ASN A 31 -10.20 27.80 -15.25
C ASN A 31 -9.25 27.41 -16.40
N LEU A 32 -9.37 26.18 -16.90
CA LEU A 32 -8.54 25.68 -18.03
C LEU A 32 -9.13 26.02 -19.42
N GLU A 33 -10.27 26.70 -19.47
CA GLU A 33 -10.91 27.18 -20.72
C GLU A 33 -10.35 28.53 -21.22
N GLU A 34 -10.73 28.92 -22.44
CA GLU A 34 -10.33 30.19 -23.07
C GLU A 34 -10.71 31.41 -22.21
N MET A 35 -9.71 31.97 -21.54
CA MET A 35 -9.89 33.18 -20.74
C MET A 35 -9.90 34.41 -21.64
N ASN A 36 -10.88 35.30 -21.48
CA ASN A 36 -10.85 36.62 -22.12
C ASN A 36 -9.71 37.45 -21.51
N VAL A 37 -8.58 37.49 -22.21
CA VAL A 37 -7.36 38.19 -21.79
C VAL A 37 -7.33 39.67 -22.16
N SER A 38 -8.31 40.18 -22.92
CA SER A 38 -8.26 41.52 -23.54
C SER A 38 -8.17 42.68 -22.55
N GLN A 39 -8.54 42.45 -21.29
CA GLN A 39 -8.53 43.45 -20.22
C GLN A 39 -7.61 43.08 -19.04
N LEU A 40 -6.81 42.03 -19.15
CA LEU A 40 -5.98 41.53 -18.05
C LEU A 40 -4.51 41.89 -18.25
N THR A 41 -3.83 42.26 -17.16
CA THR A 41 -2.38 42.40 -17.18
C THR A 41 -1.71 41.02 -17.26
N PRO A 42 -0.45 40.91 -17.73
CA PRO A 42 0.27 39.64 -17.77
C PRO A 42 0.31 38.91 -16.41
N LEU A 43 0.47 39.67 -15.32
CA LEU A 43 0.44 39.12 -13.96
C LEU A 43 -0.94 38.54 -13.61
N GLN A 44 -2.03 39.23 -13.97
CA GLN A 44 -3.39 38.75 -13.75
C GLN A 44 -3.71 37.50 -14.58
N ILE A 45 -3.14 37.40 -15.78
CA ILE A 45 -3.28 36.20 -16.63
C ILE A 45 -2.58 35.02 -15.97
N LEU A 46 -1.31 35.20 -15.57
CA LEU A 46 -0.53 34.17 -14.86
C LEU A 46 -1.23 33.74 -13.56
N GLU A 47 -1.77 34.70 -12.81
CA GLU A 47 -2.44 34.44 -11.55
C GLU A 47 -3.69 33.60 -11.73
N LYS A 48 -4.56 33.96 -12.69
CA LYS A 48 -5.83 33.27 -12.94
C LYS A 48 -5.66 31.91 -13.64
N GLN A 49 -4.73 31.81 -14.58
CA GLN A 49 -4.55 30.62 -15.41
C GLN A 49 -3.69 29.55 -14.74
N PHE A 50 -2.70 29.96 -13.92
CA PHE A 50 -1.74 29.01 -13.33
C PHE A 50 -1.71 29.08 -11.80
N ILE A 51 -1.48 30.25 -11.21
CA ILE A 51 -1.19 30.33 -9.76
C ILE A 51 -2.40 29.88 -8.94
N GLN A 52 -3.59 30.41 -9.19
CA GLN A 52 -4.80 30.06 -8.44
C GLN A 52 -5.19 28.58 -8.63
N PRO A 53 -5.26 28.04 -9.87
CA PRO A 53 -5.55 26.62 -10.08
C PRO A 53 -4.54 25.69 -9.41
N LEU A 54 -3.23 25.93 -9.59
CA LEU A 54 -2.18 25.10 -9.00
C LEU A 54 -2.16 25.18 -7.47
N THR A 55 -2.48 26.34 -6.90
CA THR A 55 -2.63 26.49 -5.44
C THR A 55 -3.76 25.61 -4.91
N LYS A 56 -4.92 25.60 -5.59
CA LYS A 56 -6.06 24.75 -5.24
C LYS A 56 -5.74 23.26 -5.38
N MET A 57 -5.10 22.87 -6.49
CA MET A 57 -4.64 21.48 -6.69
C MET A 57 -3.65 21.05 -5.61
N THR A 58 -2.74 21.93 -5.20
CA THR A 58 -1.77 21.66 -4.13
C THR A 58 -2.47 21.37 -2.80
N GLN A 59 -3.51 22.12 -2.45
CA GLN A 59 -4.32 21.84 -1.25
C GLN A 59 -5.01 20.46 -1.34
N ASN A 60 -5.54 20.12 -2.52
CA ASN A 60 -6.15 18.81 -2.75
C ASN A 60 -5.11 17.67 -2.61
N PHE A 61 -3.92 17.84 -3.17
CA PHE A 61 -2.83 16.87 -3.04
C PHE A 61 -2.31 16.77 -1.60
N HIS A 62 -2.30 17.86 -0.84
CA HIS A 62 -1.94 17.80 0.58
C HIS A 62 -2.90 16.90 1.36
N ASN A 63 -4.21 17.05 1.15
CA ASN A 63 -5.22 16.18 1.76
C ASN A 63 -5.08 14.73 1.30
N PHE A 64 -4.81 14.50 0.02
CA PHE A 64 -4.56 13.17 -0.53
C PHE A 64 -3.36 12.50 0.12
N MET A 65 -2.22 13.18 0.19
CA MET A 65 -1.00 12.66 0.82
C MET A 65 -1.23 12.34 2.30
N ALA A 66 -1.86 13.26 3.05
CA ALA A 66 -2.16 13.05 4.46
C ALA A 66 -3.09 11.84 4.70
N MET A 67 -3.99 11.53 3.76
CA MET A 67 -4.78 10.31 3.80
C MET A 67 -3.91 9.07 3.57
N ILE A 68 -3.10 9.06 2.50
CA ILE A 68 -2.23 7.93 2.14
C ILE A 68 -1.23 7.63 3.26
N GLU A 69 -0.64 8.66 3.87
CA GLU A 69 0.31 8.53 4.98
C GLU A 69 -0.29 7.78 6.19
N LYS A 70 -1.59 7.94 6.44
CA LYS A 70 -2.30 7.27 7.53
C LYS A 70 -2.78 5.87 7.18
N VAL A 71 -2.88 5.56 5.89
CA VAL A 71 -3.41 4.30 5.38
C VAL A 71 -2.29 3.27 5.22
N ILE A 72 -1.12 3.69 4.74
CA ILE A 72 0.00 2.80 4.41
C ILE A 72 0.91 2.59 5.62
N ASP A 73 1.26 1.34 5.87
CA ASP A 73 2.28 0.96 6.86
C ASP A 73 3.69 1.18 6.28
N TRP A 74 4.26 2.36 6.53
CA TRP A 74 5.60 2.72 6.05
C TRP A 74 6.71 1.89 6.68
N ASP A 75 6.56 1.51 7.95
CA ASP A 75 7.56 0.70 8.64
C ASP A 75 7.69 -0.68 7.99
N LYS A 76 6.56 -1.30 7.63
CA LYS A 76 6.56 -2.56 6.87
C LYS A 76 7.08 -2.38 5.45
N LEU A 77 6.74 -1.28 4.79
CA LEU A 77 7.23 -1.03 3.44
C LEU A 77 8.75 -0.87 3.39
N GLU A 78 9.34 -0.14 4.34
CA GLU A 78 10.78 0.10 4.39
C GLU A 78 11.57 -1.13 4.83
N ASN A 79 11.13 -1.81 5.89
CA ASN A 79 11.87 -2.92 6.49
C ASN A 79 11.61 -4.27 5.81
N GLU A 80 10.39 -4.51 5.33
CA GLU A 80 9.93 -5.81 4.83
C GLU A 80 9.60 -5.77 3.33
N ARG A 81 9.57 -4.58 2.70
CA ARG A 81 9.10 -4.38 1.31
C ARG A 81 7.68 -4.89 1.08
N GLU A 82 6.86 -4.88 2.13
CA GLU A 82 5.46 -5.31 2.09
C GLU A 82 4.53 -4.10 2.11
N TYR A 83 3.62 -4.03 1.14
CA TYR A 83 2.55 -3.02 1.11
C TYR A 83 1.37 -3.50 1.96
N MET A 84 1.23 -2.94 3.16
CA MET A 84 0.14 -3.27 4.07
C MET A 84 -0.59 -2.01 4.54
N ILE A 85 -1.84 -2.21 4.97
CA ILE A 85 -2.61 -1.16 5.64
C ILE A 85 -2.15 -1.08 7.09
N THR A 86 -1.91 0.14 7.58
CA THR A 86 -1.53 0.36 8.99
C THR A 86 -2.62 -0.19 9.90
N PRO A 87 -2.27 -1.04 10.91
CA PRO A 87 -3.28 -1.62 11.80
C PRO A 87 -4.16 -0.59 12.51
N SER A 88 -3.62 0.60 12.82
CA SER A 88 -4.32 1.71 13.49
C SER A 88 -5.43 2.35 12.64
N TYR A 89 -5.46 2.09 11.33
CA TYR A 89 -6.49 2.62 10.44
C TYR A 89 -7.88 2.07 10.73
N ASP A 90 -7.98 0.83 11.24
CA ASP A 90 -9.25 0.16 11.51
C ASP A 90 -9.23 -0.58 12.84
N GLY A 91 -10.23 -0.35 13.69
CA GLY A 91 -10.29 -0.94 15.03
C GLY A 91 -10.36 -2.47 15.04
N VAL A 92 -10.82 -3.11 13.94
CA VAL A 92 -10.78 -4.58 13.81
C VAL A 92 -9.36 -5.04 13.49
N LEU A 93 -8.64 -4.35 12.58
CA LEU A 93 -7.23 -4.64 12.30
C LEU A 93 -6.36 -4.50 13.55
N VAL A 94 -6.56 -3.48 14.38
CA VAL A 94 -5.85 -3.32 15.67
C VAL A 94 -6.01 -4.57 16.55
N LYS A 95 -7.25 -5.08 16.68
CA LYS A 95 -7.54 -6.25 17.51
C LYS A 95 -6.87 -7.51 16.95
N LEU A 96 -6.96 -7.72 15.63
CA LEU A 96 -6.37 -8.87 14.97
C LEU A 96 -4.82 -8.82 15.02
N ASP A 97 -4.22 -7.65 14.81
CA ASP A 97 -2.76 -7.46 14.92
C ASP A 97 -2.27 -7.76 16.34
N LYS A 98 -3.00 -7.29 17.36
CA LYS A 98 -2.70 -7.63 18.76
C LYS A 98 -2.72 -9.14 18.99
N GLN A 99 -3.75 -9.84 18.51
CA GLN A 99 -3.82 -11.30 18.63
C GLN A 99 -2.68 -12.01 17.89
N ILE A 100 -2.31 -11.54 16.70
CA ILE A 100 -1.16 -12.07 15.94
C ILE A 100 0.14 -11.90 16.74
N LYS A 101 0.34 -10.74 17.37
CA LYS A 101 1.51 -10.44 18.22
C LYS A 101 1.54 -11.31 19.49
N GLU A 102 0.39 -11.52 20.12
CA GLU A 102 0.25 -12.40 21.29
C GLU A 102 0.62 -13.85 20.95
N ILE A 103 0.05 -14.40 19.86
CA ILE A 103 0.39 -15.74 19.40
C ILE A 103 1.88 -15.83 19.01
N ALA A 104 2.43 -14.81 18.34
CA ALA A 104 3.85 -14.76 18.01
C ALA A 104 4.74 -14.78 19.26
N ALA A 105 4.33 -14.10 20.35
CA ALA A 105 5.03 -14.12 21.62
C ALA A 105 4.99 -15.52 22.27
N GLU A 106 3.83 -16.20 22.29
CA GLU A 106 3.70 -17.56 22.81
C GLU A 106 4.55 -18.57 22.01
N MET A 107 4.51 -18.50 20.68
CA MET A 107 5.40 -19.29 19.81
C MET A 107 6.87 -19.00 20.12
N GLY A 108 7.21 -17.74 20.38
CA GLY A 108 8.53 -17.29 20.81
C GLY A 108 8.97 -17.94 22.12
N LYS A 109 8.08 -18.10 23.09
CA LYS A 109 8.37 -18.79 24.36
C LYS A 109 8.71 -20.27 24.13
N ILE A 110 7.95 -20.98 23.30
CA ILE A 110 8.23 -22.38 22.91
C ILE A 110 9.61 -22.48 22.25
N ARG A 111 9.91 -21.56 21.32
CA ARG A 111 11.24 -21.47 20.69
C ARG A 111 12.35 -21.28 21.72
N HIS A 112 12.18 -20.35 22.67
CA HIS A 112 13.17 -20.07 23.70
C HIS A 112 13.37 -21.27 24.64
N GLN A 113 12.30 -21.97 24.98
CA GLN A 113 12.36 -23.18 25.78
C GLN A 113 13.19 -24.26 25.09
N MET A 114 12.90 -24.57 23.83
CA MET A 114 13.66 -25.55 23.06
C MET A 114 15.15 -25.14 22.93
N ASN A 115 15.42 -23.85 22.73
CA ASN A 115 16.80 -23.36 22.63
C ASN A 115 17.59 -23.54 23.94
N ARG A 116 16.92 -23.40 25.11
CA ARG A 116 17.54 -23.68 26.42
C ARG A 116 17.81 -25.18 26.62
N GLU A 117 16.85 -26.04 26.27
CA GLU A 117 17.03 -27.50 26.38
C GLU A 117 18.18 -28.02 25.50
N LEU A 118 18.40 -27.39 24.34
CA LEU A 118 19.52 -27.68 23.45
C LEU A 118 20.86 -27.03 23.86
N GLY A 119 20.96 -26.45 25.05
CA GLY A 119 22.18 -25.85 25.58
C GLY A 119 22.63 -24.58 24.84
N GLY A 120 21.71 -23.85 24.20
CA GLY A 120 22.01 -22.62 23.49
C GLY A 120 21.88 -21.37 24.34
N GLU A 121 22.96 -20.59 24.47
CA GLU A 121 22.87 -19.19 24.90
C GLU A 121 21.97 -18.40 23.94
N SER A 122 21.02 -17.65 24.52
CA SER A 122 20.10 -16.77 23.79
C SER A 122 20.93 -15.72 23.04
N GLY A 123 20.87 -15.70 21.69
CA GLY A 123 21.50 -14.63 20.89
C GLY A 123 22.52 -15.04 19.82
N LYS A 124 22.96 -16.31 19.74
CA LYS A 124 23.87 -16.74 18.66
C LYS A 124 23.10 -17.07 17.37
N LYS A 125 23.57 -16.57 16.21
CA LYS A 125 23.06 -16.81 14.82
C LYS A 125 22.85 -18.28 14.40
N LYS A 126 23.15 -19.25 15.27
CA LYS A 126 23.02 -20.70 15.06
C LYS A 126 22.07 -21.35 16.09
N GLY A 127 21.07 -20.63 16.60
CA GLY A 127 20.07 -21.12 17.56
C GLY A 127 18.82 -21.72 16.89
N VAL A 128 17.84 -22.14 17.70
CA VAL A 128 16.53 -22.57 17.22
C VAL A 128 15.77 -21.36 16.64
N THR A 129 15.25 -21.50 15.42
CA THR A 129 14.44 -20.46 14.77
C THR A 129 13.02 -20.95 14.51
N LEU A 130 12.08 -20.02 14.37
CA LEU A 130 10.74 -20.31 13.87
C LEU A 130 10.74 -20.10 12.36
N ALA A 131 10.18 -21.06 11.63
CA ALA A 131 10.03 -20.99 10.18
C ALA A 131 8.62 -21.45 9.79
N PHE A 132 8.13 -20.93 8.67
CA PHE A 132 6.84 -21.35 8.09
C PHE A 132 7.08 -22.22 6.86
N LYS A 133 6.31 -23.30 6.73
CA LYS A 133 6.24 -24.10 5.49
C LYS A 133 4.80 -24.56 5.31
N THR A 134 4.24 -24.40 4.10
CA THR A 134 2.83 -24.72 3.82
C THR A 134 2.41 -26.13 4.26
N ALA A 135 3.29 -27.12 4.15
CA ALA A 135 3.00 -28.50 4.54
C ALA A 135 2.84 -28.72 6.06
N TYR A 136 3.48 -27.90 6.90
CA TYR A 136 3.55 -28.12 8.35
C TYR A 136 3.13 -26.90 9.19
N GLY A 137 2.85 -25.77 8.54
CA GLY A 137 2.68 -24.48 9.21
C GLY A 137 3.98 -23.96 9.84
N TRP A 138 3.82 -23.22 10.93
CA TRP A 138 4.91 -22.73 11.75
C TRP A 138 5.53 -23.86 12.55
N HIS A 139 6.85 -24.01 12.43
CA HIS A 139 7.61 -25.08 13.06
C HIS A 139 8.97 -24.57 13.55
N LEU A 140 9.59 -25.33 14.44
CA LEU A 140 10.91 -25.06 14.98
C LEU A 140 11.96 -25.64 14.04
N LYS A 141 12.96 -24.83 13.68
CA LYS A 141 14.10 -25.23 12.87
C LYS A 141 15.34 -25.20 13.73
N THR A 142 15.98 -26.36 13.89
CA THR A 142 17.22 -26.51 14.66
C THR A 142 18.39 -26.87 13.74
N PRO A 143 19.63 -26.44 14.03
CA PRO A 143 20.81 -26.89 13.28
C PRO A 143 21.08 -28.38 13.52
N SER A 144 21.42 -29.12 12.46
CA SER A 144 21.70 -30.57 12.55
C SER A 144 22.92 -30.92 13.43
N ALA A 145 23.85 -29.98 13.60
CA ALA A 145 25.06 -30.15 14.41
C ALA A 145 24.81 -30.14 15.94
N ARG A 146 23.64 -29.64 16.39
CA ARG A 146 23.26 -29.70 17.81
C ARG A 146 22.49 -31.01 18.02
N GLY A 147 23.23 -32.06 18.36
CA GLY A 147 22.74 -33.43 18.46
C GLY A 147 21.53 -33.62 19.39
N PHE A 148 20.83 -34.72 19.16
CA PHE A 148 19.55 -35.14 19.75
C PHE A 148 19.59 -35.47 21.26
N ALA A 149 20.72 -35.26 21.95
CA ALA A 149 20.99 -35.95 23.22
C ALA A 149 20.09 -35.51 24.39
N ASN A 150 19.49 -34.31 24.35
CA ASN A 150 18.72 -33.73 25.46
C ASN A 150 17.38 -33.09 25.04
N ILE A 151 16.72 -33.59 24.00
CA ILE A 151 15.42 -33.05 23.57
C ILE A 151 14.29 -33.73 24.35
N SER A 152 13.42 -32.96 24.99
CA SER A 152 12.22 -33.48 25.65
C SER A 152 11.36 -34.32 24.69
N PRO A 153 10.74 -35.43 25.15
CA PRO A 153 9.88 -36.26 24.32
C PRO A 153 8.66 -35.52 23.75
N ASN A 154 8.32 -34.34 24.28
CA ASN A 154 7.21 -33.52 23.81
C ASN A 154 7.45 -32.89 22.42
N TYR A 155 8.70 -32.89 21.92
CA TYR A 155 9.02 -32.38 20.60
C TYR A 155 8.90 -33.48 19.53
N ILE A 156 7.97 -33.27 18.61
CA ILE A 156 7.70 -34.18 17.49
C ILE A 156 8.60 -33.78 16.31
N LYS A 157 9.38 -34.73 15.80
CA LYS A 157 10.24 -34.52 14.63
C LYS A 157 9.43 -34.59 13.34
N LEU A 158 9.47 -33.52 12.55
CA LEU A 158 8.72 -33.42 11.29
C LEU A 158 9.55 -33.86 10.08
N SER A 159 10.79 -33.38 9.97
CA SER A 159 11.64 -33.65 8.80
C SER A 159 13.12 -33.39 9.09
N ILE A 160 14.00 -34.06 8.35
CA ILE A 160 15.46 -33.84 8.40
C ILE A 160 15.87 -33.21 7.08
N LEU A 161 16.53 -32.05 7.16
CA LEU A 161 17.15 -31.35 6.03
C LEU A 161 18.67 -31.42 6.18
N LYS A 162 19.40 -31.16 5.08
CA LYS A 162 20.87 -31.25 5.01
C LYS A 162 21.60 -30.50 6.14
N SER A 163 21.08 -29.34 6.57
CA SER A 163 21.69 -28.50 7.60
C SER A 163 20.81 -28.24 8.82
N SER A 164 19.59 -28.79 8.85
CA SER A 164 18.64 -28.49 9.91
C SER A 164 17.60 -29.58 10.10
N ILE A 165 17.07 -29.71 11.31
CA ILE A 165 15.98 -30.63 11.62
C ILE A 165 14.76 -29.81 12.01
N LEU A 166 13.58 -30.22 11.54
CA LEU A 166 12.32 -29.55 11.80
C LEU A 166 11.57 -30.26 12.91
N TYR A 167 11.05 -29.50 13.86
CA TYR A 167 10.30 -29.98 15.01
C TYR A 167 9.01 -29.20 15.20
N THR A 168 8.05 -29.82 15.87
CA THR A 168 6.86 -29.17 16.37
C THR A 168 6.49 -29.70 17.76
N THR A 169 5.52 -29.07 18.40
CA THR A 169 4.83 -29.57 19.60
C THR A 169 3.32 -29.48 19.34
N PRO A 170 2.48 -30.25 20.06
CA PRO A 170 1.03 -30.10 19.97
C PRO A 170 0.59 -28.64 20.18
N ASP A 171 1.18 -27.97 21.16
CA ASP A 171 0.91 -26.55 21.45
C ASP A 171 1.31 -25.63 20.30
N LEU A 172 2.50 -25.84 19.71
CA LEU A 172 2.96 -25.04 18.57
C LEU A 172 2.09 -25.26 17.33
N SER A 173 1.65 -26.49 17.10
CA SER A 173 0.73 -26.83 16.02
C SER A 173 -0.61 -26.10 16.18
N ASN A 174 -1.16 -26.11 17.39
CA ASN A 174 -2.40 -25.38 17.71
C ASN A 174 -2.24 -23.87 17.49
N LEU A 175 -1.17 -23.28 18.03
CA LEU A 175 -0.85 -21.85 17.82
C LEU A 175 -0.61 -21.52 16.35
N SER A 176 -0.02 -22.44 15.58
CA SER A 176 0.19 -22.26 14.13
C SER A 176 -1.14 -22.17 13.38
N ASN A 177 -2.07 -23.08 13.67
CA ASN A 177 -3.39 -23.10 13.06
C ASN A 177 -4.21 -21.87 13.45
N GLU A 178 -4.18 -21.50 14.73
CA GLU A 178 -4.84 -20.29 15.23
C GLU A 178 -4.28 -19.03 14.56
N ARG A 179 -2.95 -18.89 14.49
CA ARG A 179 -2.30 -17.78 13.79
C ARG A 179 -2.74 -17.71 12.34
N GLN A 180 -2.79 -18.84 11.63
CA GLN A 180 -3.20 -18.86 10.23
C GLN A 180 -4.67 -18.42 10.06
N ALA A 181 -5.56 -18.84 10.96
CA ALA A 181 -6.95 -18.41 10.95
C ALA A 181 -7.10 -16.90 11.21
N ILE A 182 -6.34 -16.34 12.15
CA ILE A 182 -6.38 -14.89 12.46
C ILE A 182 -5.76 -14.07 11.32
N VAL A 183 -4.62 -14.51 10.76
CA VAL A 183 -4.00 -13.86 9.60
C VAL A 183 -4.93 -13.88 8.39
N SER A 184 -5.67 -14.97 8.17
CA SER A 184 -6.68 -15.03 7.10
C SER A 184 -7.80 -13.99 7.32
N LYS A 185 -8.30 -13.85 8.56
CA LYS A 185 -9.28 -12.81 8.91
C LYS A 185 -8.71 -11.40 8.74
N TYR A 186 -7.45 -11.18 9.12
CA TYR A 186 -6.75 -9.91 8.94
C TYR A 186 -6.69 -9.54 7.45
N ASN A 187 -6.24 -10.47 6.61
CA ASN A 187 -6.12 -10.25 5.17
C ASN A 187 -7.46 -9.97 4.51
N ALA A 188 -8.53 -10.69 4.89
CA ALA A 188 -9.88 -10.44 4.38
C ALA A 188 -10.40 -9.04 4.77
N ARG A 189 -10.16 -8.61 6.02
CA ARG A 189 -10.54 -7.26 6.47
C ARG A 189 -9.72 -6.19 5.75
N GLN A 190 -8.42 -6.41 5.59
CA GLN A 190 -7.52 -5.52 4.87
C GLN A 190 -7.96 -5.36 3.43
N GLU A 191 -8.30 -6.44 2.72
CA GLU A 191 -8.76 -6.38 1.32
C GLU A 191 -10.02 -5.52 1.17
N ALA A 192 -10.97 -5.64 2.10
CA ALA A 192 -12.17 -4.81 2.11
C ALA A 192 -11.85 -3.32 2.33
N ILE A 193 -10.84 -3.00 3.12
CA ILE A 193 -10.36 -1.63 3.33
C ILE A 193 -9.66 -1.11 2.09
N VAL A 194 -8.75 -1.90 1.49
CA VAL A 194 -8.04 -1.56 0.26
C VAL A 194 -9.02 -1.18 -0.85
N LYS A 195 -10.12 -1.93 -1.02
CA LYS A 195 -11.16 -1.59 -2.00
C LYS A 195 -11.74 -0.18 -1.80
N LYS A 196 -12.00 0.21 -0.55
CA LYS A 196 -12.50 1.55 -0.22
C LYS A 196 -11.45 2.63 -0.42
N VAL A 197 -10.19 2.34 -0.05
CA VAL A 197 -9.08 3.25 -0.29
C VAL A 197 -8.94 3.50 -1.79
N ILE A 198 -8.99 2.45 -2.61
CA ILE A 198 -8.93 2.59 -4.07
C ILE A 198 -10.05 3.50 -4.57
N GLU A 199 -11.29 3.28 -4.12
CA GLU A 199 -12.44 4.13 -4.48
C GLU A 199 -12.19 5.61 -4.16
N VAL A 200 -11.69 5.92 -2.95
CA VAL A 200 -11.35 7.30 -2.58
C VAL A 200 -10.17 7.82 -3.39
N THR A 201 -9.13 7.02 -3.65
CA THR A 201 -8.00 7.47 -4.47
C THR A 201 -8.41 7.76 -5.91
N THR A 202 -9.36 6.99 -6.47
CA THR A 202 -9.86 7.23 -7.83
C THR A 202 -10.62 8.54 -7.96
N SER A 203 -11.21 9.08 -6.88
CA SER A 203 -11.87 10.40 -6.93
C SER A 203 -10.89 11.56 -7.13
N TYR A 204 -9.59 11.35 -6.90
CA TYR A 204 -8.54 12.36 -7.16
C TYR A 204 -8.02 12.36 -8.60
N THR A 205 -8.47 11.42 -9.44
CA THR A 205 -8.01 11.30 -10.84
C THR A 205 -8.22 12.59 -11.62
N SER A 206 -9.34 13.29 -11.42
CA SER A 206 -9.61 14.57 -12.06
C SER A 206 -8.60 15.65 -11.67
N VAL A 207 -8.27 15.75 -10.37
CA VAL A 207 -7.26 16.69 -9.87
C VAL A 207 -5.89 16.40 -10.47
N ILE A 208 -5.52 15.12 -10.60
CA ILE A 208 -4.27 14.68 -11.24
C ILE A 208 -4.26 15.07 -12.71
N SER A 209 -5.34 14.79 -13.44
CA SER A 209 -5.47 15.12 -14.87
C SER A 209 -5.30 16.63 -15.11
N ASN A 210 -6.00 17.44 -14.32
CA ASN A 210 -5.92 18.90 -14.42
C ASN A 210 -4.52 19.43 -14.09
N ALA A 211 -3.83 18.83 -13.12
CA ALA A 211 -2.45 19.16 -12.81
C ALA A 211 -1.51 18.83 -13.98
N ILE A 212 -1.66 17.66 -14.61
CA ILE A 212 -0.88 17.26 -15.79
C ILE A 212 -1.10 18.26 -16.94
N GLN A 213 -2.34 18.68 -17.17
CA GLN A 213 -2.64 19.67 -18.21
C GLN A 213 -1.99 21.03 -17.92
N ALA A 214 -2.10 21.54 -16.70
CA ALA A 214 -1.45 22.79 -16.29
C ALA A 214 0.08 22.73 -16.44
N PHE A 215 0.70 21.62 -16.00
CA PHE A 215 2.14 21.42 -16.17
C PHE A 215 2.55 21.30 -17.64
N SER A 216 1.73 20.66 -18.48
CA SER A 216 2.00 20.55 -19.91
C SER A 216 1.99 21.91 -20.60
N GLN A 217 1.03 22.78 -20.24
CA GLN A 217 1.00 24.16 -20.76
C GLN A 217 2.22 24.96 -20.31
N LEU A 218 2.60 24.87 -19.04
CA LEU A 218 3.80 25.53 -18.52
C LEU A 218 5.06 25.04 -19.23
N ASP A 219 5.20 23.73 -19.45
CA ASP A 219 6.35 23.14 -20.12
C ASP A 219 6.51 23.66 -21.56
N ILE A 220 5.41 23.76 -22.31
CA ILE A 220 5.40 24.34 -23.66
C ILE A 220 5.83 25.81 -23.62
N PHE A 221 5.24 26.62 -22.73
CA PHE A 221 5.57 28.05 -22.65
C PHE A 221 7.01 28.30 -22.21
N LEU A 222 7.51 27.54 -21.24
CA LEU A 222 8.90 27.61 -20.80
C LEU A 222 9.86 27.17 -21.91
N SER A 223 9.50 26.14 -22.67
CA SER A 223 10.28 25.70 -23.83
C SER A 223 10.37 26.79 -24.92
N PHE A 224 9.24 27.44 -25.24
CA PHE A 224 9.23 28.56 -26.18
C PHE A 224 10.03 29.76 -25.67
N ALA A 225 9.88 30.14 -24.40
CA ALA A 225 10.67 31.21 -23.80
C ALA A 225 12.17 30.89 -23.84
N HIS A 226 12.54 29.64 -23.52
CA HIS A 226 13.92 29.18 -23.55
C HIS A 226 14.51 29.28 -24.97
N VAL A 227 13.82 28.72 -25.98
CA VAL A 227 14.26 28.77 -27.38
C VAL A 227 14.36 30.21 -27.89
N ALA A 228 13.38 31.06 -27.57
CA ALA A 228 13.39 32.48 -27.96
C ALA A 228 14.56 33.25 -27.33
N SER A 229 14.91 32.95 -26.07
CA SER A 229 16.03 33.59 -25.37
C SER A 229 17.40 33.12 -25.85
N CYS A 230 17.51 31.88 -26.31
CA CYS A 230 18.75 31.27 -26.79
C CYS A 230 18.97 31.47 -28.30
N ALA A 231 18.01 32.05 -29.01
CA ALA A 231 18.11 32.27 -30.44
C ALA A 231 19.20 33.31 -30.78
N PRO A 232 19.95 33.14 -31.90
CA PRO A 232 20.99 34.09 -32.33
C PRO A 232 20.47 35.53 -32.57
N GLN A 233 19.17 35.68 -32.81
CA GLN A 233 18.45 36.94 -32.76
C GLN A 233 17.33 36.81 -31.73
N VAL A 234 17.20 37.82 -30.86
CA VAL A 234 16.17 37.85 -29.83
C VAL A 234 14.80 38.01 -30.48
N PHE A 235 13.91 37.05 -30.25
CA PHE A 235 12.51 37.17 -30.64
C PHE A 235 11.77 38.01 -29.59
N PHE A 236 11.24 39.17 -30.01
CA PHE A 236 10.32 39.97 -29.20
C PHE A 236 8.88 39.51 -29.50
N PHE A 237 8.13 39.13 -28.46
CA PHE A 237 6.70 38.84 -28.50
C PHE A 237 5.90 40.03 -27.96
#